data_AF-A0A349BZN3-F1
#
_entry.id   AF-A0A349BZN3-F1
#
_cell.length_a   1.000
_cell.length_b   1.000
_cell.length_c   1.000
_cell.angle_alpha   90.00
_cell.angle_beta   90.00
_cell.angle_gamma   90.00
#
_symmetry.space_group_name_H-M   'P 1'
#
loop_
_entity.id
_entity.type
_entity.pdbx_description
1 polymer ?
#
loop_
_entity_poly.entity_id
_entity_poly.type
_entity_poly.pdbx_seq_one_letter_code
_entity_poly.pdbx_strand_id
1 'polypeptide(L)' 'MLKLAVCVSGGGTNLQAIIDRIGDGTIQGARIVRVISNNPRAYALERAKQAGIEGVCVSPRQYETRDLFN' A
#
# COMPACT_ATOMS: atom_id res chain seq x y z
N MET A 1 -6.72 -14.14 11.08
CA MET A 1 -6.82 -12.80 10.43
C MET A 1 -5.80 -12.73 9.30
N LEU A 2 -6.28 -12.57 8.06
CA LEU A 2 -5.47 -12.44 6.85
C LEU A 2 -4.67 -11.13 6.87
N LYS A 3 -3.38 -11.21 6.53
CA LYS A 3 -2.48 -10.06 6.44
C LYS A 3 -2.34 -9.65 4.97
N LEU A 4 -2.69 -8.40 4.66
CA LEU A 4 -2.65 -7.85 3.30
C LEU A 4 -1.46 -6.91 3.14
N ALA A 5 -0.69 -7.10 2.07
CA ALA A 5 0.21 -6.10 1.53
C ALA A 5 -0.43 -5.52 0.27
N VAL A 6 -0.50 -4.19 0.16
CA VAL A 6 -1.17 -3.51 -0.96
C VAL A 6 -0.14 -2.75 -1.79
N CYS A 7 0.00 -3.13 -3.06
CA CYS A 7 0.87 -2.46 -4.01
C CYS A 7 0.13 -1.33 -4.75
N VAL A 8 0.74 -0.16 -4.84
CA VAL A 8 0.16 1.07 -5.42
C VAL A 8 1.18 1.81 -6.28
N SER A 9 0.72 2.68 -7.18
CA SER A 9 1.60 3.50 -8.04
C SER A 9 1.20 4.98 -8.13
N GLY A 10 0.03 5.36 -7.58
CA GLY A 10 -0.57 6.68 -7.73
C GLY A 10 -1.50 7.09 -6.58
N GLY A 11 -2.70 7.58 -6.91
CA GLY A 11 -3.62 8.23 -5.96
C GLY A 11 -4.20 7.34 -4.85
N GLY A 12 -4.21 6.02 -5.03
CA GLY A 12 -4.60 5.07 -3.98
C GLY A 12 -6.09 5.07 -3.62
N THR A 13 -7.01 5.37 -4.54
CA THR A 13 -8.45 5.35 -4.25
C THR A 13 -8.95 3.95 -3.87
N ASN A 14 -8.46 2.89 -4.52
CA ASN A 14 -8.77 1.51 -4.10
C ASN A 14 -8.17 1.16 -2.74
N LEU A 15 -6.98 1.66 -2.42
CA LEU A 15 -6.41 1.52 -1.08
C LEU A 15 -7.33 2.17 -0.04
N GLN A 16 -7.82 3.39 -0.30
CA GLN A 16 -8.77 4.06 0.58
C GLN A 16 -10.04 3.22 0.77
N ALA A 17 -10.62 2.73 -0.32
CA ALA A 17 -11.82 1.90 -0.24
C ALA A 17 -11.60 0.65 0.63
N ILE A 18 -10.46 -0.02 0.51
CA ILE A 18 -10.14 -1.20 1.35
C ILE A 18 -9.94 -0.80 2.81
N ILE A 19 -9.23 0.31 3.09
CA ILE A 19 -9.08 0.86 4.45
C ILE A 19 -10.46 1.12 5.07
N ASP A 20 -11.33 1.81 4.35
CA ASP A 20 -12.67 2.18 4.82
C ASP A 20 -13.52 0.93 5.09
N ARG A 21 -13.49 -0.06 4.19
CA ARG A 21 -14.27 -1.30 4.34
C ARG A 21 -13.73 -2.23 5.43
N ILE A 22 -12.43 -2.16 5.75
CA ILE A 22 -11.90 -2.83 6.95
C ILE A 22 -12.33 -2.06 8.20
N GLY A 23 -12.25 -0.73 8.18
CA GLY A 23 -12.60 0.14 9.31
C GLY A 23 -14.08 0.11 9.70
N ASP A 24 -14.98 -0.07 8.73
CA ASP A 24 -16.43 -0.21 8.98
C ASP A 24 -16.89 -1.66 9.20
N GLY A 25 -15.98 -2.63 9.13
CA GLY A 25 -16.29 -4.04 9.38
C GLY A 25 -16.99 -4.77 8.23
N THR A 26 -17.10 -4.17 7.04
CA THR A 26 -17.59 -4.86 5.82
C THR A 26 -16.62 -5.97 5.41
N ILE A 27 -15.32 -5.68 5.40
CA ILE A 27 -14.26 -6.67 5.20
C ILE A 27 -13.83 -7.16 6.59
N GLN A 28 -14.24 -8.37 6.93
CA GLN A 28 -13.93 -8.99 8.21
C GLN A 28 -12.73 -9.91 8.11
N GLY A 29 -12.02 -10.08 9.23
CA GLY A 29 -10.93 -11.05 9.33
C GLY A 29 -9.69 -10.71 8.50
N ALA A 30 -9.54 -9.48 8.02
CA ALA A 30 -8.36 -9.00 7.29
C ALA A 30 -7.79 -7.71 7.91
N ARG A 31 -6.49 -7.50 7.73
CA ARG A 31 -5.82 -6.23 8.02
C ARG A 31 -4.76 -5.90 6.98
N ILE A 32 -4.65 -4.64 6.63
CA ILE A 32 -3.50 -4.16 5.84
C ILE A 32 -2.32 -4.02 6.79
N VAL A 33 -1.23 -4.71 6.48
CA VAL A 33 0.02 -4.66 7.27
C VAL A 33 1.07 -3.78 6.62
N ARG A 34 0.98 -3.56 5.31
CA ARG A 34 1.94 -2.72 4.57
C ARG A 34 1.34 -2.17 3.28
N VAL A 35 1.75 -0.97 2.91
CA VAL A 35 1.51 -0.38 1.58
C VAL A 35 2.84 -0.21 0.88
N ILE A 36 2.96 -0.70 -0.35
CA ILE A 36 4.20 -0.64 -1.13
C ILE A 36 3.94 0.18 -2.39
N SER A 37 4.70 1.25 -2.58
CA SER A 37 4.66 2.05 -3.79
C SER A 37 5.94 1.89 -4.61
N ASN A 38 5.83 1.92 -5.94
CA ASN A 38 7.01 2.08 -6.80
C ASN A 38 7.35 3.56 -7.08
N ASN A 39 6.54 4.47 -6.56
CA ASN A 39 6.65 5.92 -6.74
C ASN A 39 6.64 6.62 -5.36
N PRO A 40 7.71 7.34 -4.97
CA PRO A 40 7.79 7.98 -3.66
C PRO A 40 6.81 9.15 -3.51
N ARG A 41 6.26 9.66 -4.62
CA ARG A 41 5.26 10.74 -4.65
C ARG A 41 3.82 10.23 -4.75
N ALA A 42 3.59 8.92 -4.61
CA ALA A 42 2.24 8.37 -4.65
C ALA A 42 1.43 8.86 -3.44
N TYR A 43 0.30 9.54 -3.68
CA TYR A 43 -0.59 10.00 -2.62
C TYR A 43 -1.17 8.86 -1.77
N ALA A 44 -1.16 7.64 -2.29
CA ALA A 44 -1.47 6.44 -1.53
C ALA A 44 -0.61 6.26 -0.26
N LEU A 45 0.64 6.75 -0.25
CA LEU A 45 1.51 6.69 0.94
C LEU A 45 0.99 7.62 2.05
N GLU A 46 0.46 8.79 1.70
CA GLU A 46 -0.19 9.68 2.68
C GLU A 46 -1.45 9.05 3.24
N ARG A 47 -2.25 8.36 2.41
CA ARG A 47 -3.43 7.59 2.89
C ARG A 47 -3.03 6.50 3.86
N ALA A 48 -1.97 5.74 3.56
CA ALA A 48 -1.44 4.71 4.44
C ALA A 48 -1.04 5.30 5.80
N LYS A 49 -0.26 6.41 5.77
CA LYS A 49 0.16 7.13 6.98
C LYS A 49 -1.02 7.63 7.81
N GLN A 50 -2.04 8.22 7.20
CA GLN A 50 -3.25 8.69 7.88
C GLN A 50 -4.02 7.55 8.55
N ALA A 51 -4.01 6.35 7.95
CA ALA A 51 -4.61 5.15 8.51
C ALA A 51 -3.71 4.40 9.51
N GLY A 52 -2.53 4.93 9.85
CA GLY A 52 -1.58 4.28 10.76
C GLY A 52 -0.92 3.02 10.18
N ILE A 53 -0.90 2.88 8.85
CA ILE A 53 -0.31 1.75 8.13
C ILE A 53 1.07 2.16 7.61
N GLU A 54 2.07 1.30 7.80
CA GLU A 54 3.41 1.54 7.27
C GLU A 54 3.40 1.52 5.73
N GLY A 55 3.75 2.66 5.13
CA GLY A 55 3.94 2.82 3.70
C GLY A 55 5.43 2.87 3.35
N VAL A 56 5.87 2.07 2.38
CA VAL A 56 7.26 2.07 1.88
C VAL A 56 7.29 2.31 0.37
N CYS A 57 8.36 2.96 -0.11
CA CYS A 57 8.62 3.08 -1.53
C CYS A 57 9.77 2.15 -1.93
N VAL A 58 9.50 1.21 -2.84
CA VAL A 58 10.49 0.34 -3.48
C VAL A 58 10.35 0.52 -4.99
N SER A 59 11.23 1.32 -5.57
CA SER A 59 11.17 1.66 -6.99
C SER A 59 12.14 0.80 -7.79
N PRO A 60 11.74 0.25 -8.95
CA PRO A 60 12.67 -0.43 -9.87
C PRO A 60 13.85 0.44 -10.29
N ARG A 61 13.70 1.78 -10.23
CA ARG A 61 14.77 2.74 -10.52
C ARG A 61 15.90 2.75 -9.50
N GLN A 62 15.71 2.10 -8.35
CA GLN A 62 16.73 1.95 -7.30
C GLN A 62 17.64 0.74 -7.54
N TYR A 63 17.40 -0.01 -8.62
CA TYR A 63 18.11 -1.24 -8.95
C TYR A 63 18.74 -1.12 -10.34
N GLU A 64 19.92 -1.73 -10.54
CA GLU A 64 20.66 -1.65 -11.81
C GLU A 64 19.91 -2.34 -12.95
N THR A 65 19.21 -3.43 -12.65
CA THR A 65 18.43 -4.20 -13.60
C THR A 65 17.05 -4.51 -13.05
N ARG A 66 16.12 -4.85 -13.94
CA ARG A 66 14.77 -5.27 -13.55
C ARG A 66 14.79 -6.59 -12.76
N ASP A 67 15.73 -7.48 -13.07
CA ASP A 67 15.87 -8.77 -12.39
C ASP A 67 16.34 -8.61 -10.94
N LEU A 68 17.14 -7.59 -10.63
CA LEU A 68 17.52 -7.29 -9.23
C LEU A 68 16.36 -6.72 -8.40
N PHE A 69 15.32 -6.21 -9.04
CA PHE A 69 14.11 -5.69 -8.37
C PHE A 69 13.06 -6.78 -8.11
N ASN A 70 12.95 -7.77 -8.99
CA ASN A 70 11.92 -8.83 -8.93
C ASN A 70 12.25 -9.89 -7.87
#